data_AF-A0A2W4RF98-F1
#
_entry.id   AF-A0A2W4RF98-F1
#
_cell.length_a   1.000
_cell.length_b   1.000
_cell.length_c   1.000
_cell.angle_alpha   90.00
_cell.angle_beta   90.00
_cell.angle_gamma   90.00
#
_symmetry.space_group_name_H-M   'P 1'
#
loop_
_entity.id
_entity.type
_entity.pdbx_description
1 polymer ?
#
loop_
_entity_poly.entity_id
_entity_poly.type
_entity_poly.pdbx_seq_one_letter_code
_entity_poly.pdbx_strand_id
1 'polypeptide(L)'
;MAGVEDRAGNLRRAIVAYSEALRYYTPDVSPLKYAMAQANLGIAYKELGDRQAAVACWREAEKYFRQMDMVEDADRMLEWIKDAEL
;
A
#
# COMPACT_ATOMS: atom_id res chain seq x y z
N MET A 1 10.70 -27.05 5.76
CA MET A 1 10.58 -25.64 5.34
C MET A 1 9.21 -25.51 4.69
N ALA A 2 8.24 -24.86 5.34
CA ALA A 2 6.88 -24.71 4.80
C ALA A 2 6.21 -23.36 5.16
N GLY A 3 6.74 -22.62 6.15
CA GLY A 3 6.12 -21.36 6.60
C GLY A 3 6.52 -20.12 5.80
N VAL A 4 7.69 -20.10 5.14
CA VAL A 4 8.19 -18.91 4.42
C VAL A 4 7.58 -18.81 3.02
N GLU A 5 7.39 -19.95 2.34
CA GLU A 5 6.73 -20.00 1.03
C GLU A 5 5.25 -19.65 1.11
N ASP A 6 4.56 -20.04 2.19
CA ASP A 6 3.16 -19.69 2.41
C ASP A 6 2.98 -18.17 2.60
N ARG A 7 3.84 -17.54 3.42
CA ARG A 7 3.80 -16.08 3.63
C ARG A 7 4.05 -15.30 2.35
N ALA A 8 5.11 -15.63 1.61
CA ALA A 8 5.40 -14.96 0.34
C ALA A 8 4.29 -15.19 -0.70
N GLY A 9 3.72 -16.40 -0.75
CA GLY A 9 2.57 -16.72 -1.59
C GLY A 9 1.32 -15.90 -1.23
N ASN A 10 1.03 -15.75 0.06
CA ASN A 10 -0.06 -14.93 0.58
C ASN A 10 0.12 -13.45 0.22
N LEU A 11 1.33 -12.92 0.34
CA LEU A 11 1.65 -11.54 -0.02
C LEU A 11 1.49 -11.29 -1.53
N ARG A 12 1.95 -12.21 -2.37
CA ARG A 12 1.73 -12.12 -3.83
C ARG A 12 0.24 -12.14 -4.20
N ARG A 13 -0.55 -12.98 -3.53
CA ARG A 13 -2.02 -12.97 -3.72
C ARG A 13 -2.65 -11.66 -3.27
N ALA A 14 -2.20 -11.10 -2.15
CA ALA A 14 -2.66 -9.80 -1.68
C ALA A 14 -2.34 -8.69 -2.69
N ILE A 15 -1.13 -8.70 -3.26
CA ILE A 15 -0.75 -7.77 -4.34
C ILE A 15 -1.72 -7.85 -5.51
N VAL A 16 -1.96 -9.06 -6.03
CA VAL A 16 -2.90 -9.26 -7.14
C VAL A 16 -4.31 -8.77 -6.78
N ALA A 17 -4.80 -9.10 -5.59
CA ALA A 17 -6.13 -8.70 -5.13
C ALA A 17 -6.27 -7.17 -5.01
N TYR A 18 -5.29 -6.49 -4.44
CA TYR A 18 -5.31 -5.03 -4.32
C TYR A 18 -5.11 -4.35 -5.68
N SER A 19 -4.24 -4.86 -6.55
CA SER A 19 -4.10 -4.35 -7.92
C SER A 19 -5.40 -4.47 -8.72
N GLU A 20 -6.13 -5.58 -8.59
CA GLU A 20 -7.45 -5.73 -9.21
C GLU A 20 -8.48 -4.78 -8.58
N ALA A 21 -8.47 -4.61 -7.26
CA ALA A 21 -9.35 -3.67 -6.57
C ALA A 21 -9.14 -2.22 -7.04
N LEU A 22 -7.90 -1.82 -7.30
CA LEU A 22 -7.54 -0.49 -7.83
C LEU A 22 -8.04 -0.24 -9.26
N ARG A 23 -8.52 -1.27 -9.98
CA ARG A 23 -9.21 -1.10 -11.27
C ARG A 23 -10.63 -0.60 -11.11
N TYR A 24 -11.25 -0.84 -9.95
CA TYR A 24 -12.63 -0.45 -9.64
C TYR A 24 -12.70 0.74 -8.68
N TYR A 25 -11.85 0.71 -7.64
CA TYR A 25 -11.67 1.85 -6.77
C TYR A 25 -10.73 2.82 -7.46
N THR A 26 -11.28 3.90 -7.96
CA THR A 26 -10.50 5.02 -8.49
C THR A 26 -10.56 6.19 -7.51
N PRO A 27 -9.62 7.14 -7.60
CA PRO A 27 -9.68 8.39 -6.87
C PRO A 27 -11.01 9.14 -7.03
N ASP A 28 -11.61 9.10 -8.22
CA ASP A 28 -12.85 9.84 -8.49
C ASP A 28 -14.09 9.15 -7.92
N VAL A 29 -14.07 7.81 -7.85
CA VAL A 29 -15.24 7.01 -7.42
C VAL A 29 -15.21 6.73 -5.93
N SER A 30 -14.04 6.37 -5.39
CA SER A 30 -13.90 6.04 -3.97
C SER A 30 -12.48 6.30 -3.50
N PRO A 31 -12.13 7.58 -3.26
CA PRO A 31 -10.76 7.95 -2.99
C PRO A 31 -10.23 7.38 -1.65
N LEU A 32 -11.12 7.13 -0.67
CA LEU A 32 -10.74 6.51 0.60
C LEU A 32 -10.36 5.04 0.40
N LYS A 33 -11.19 4.29 -0.36
CA LYS A 33 -10.90 2.89 -0.68
C LYS A 33 -9.67 2.75 -1.57
N TYR A 34 -9.47 3.68 -2.50
CA TYR A 34 -8.25 3.75 -3.30
C TYR A 34 -7.01 3.95 -2.42
N ALA A 35 -7.02 4.94 -1.52
CA ALA A 35 -5.91 5.22 -0.61
C ALA A 35 -5.60 4.02 0.30
N MET A 36 -6.63 3.38 0.87
CA MET A 36 -6.47 2.18 1.69
C MET A 36 -5.92 0.98 0.91
N ALA A 37 -6.40 0.76 -0.32
CA ALA A 37 -5.91 -0.31 -1.18
C ALA A 37 -4.44 -0.10 -1.56
N GLN A 38 -4.05 1.14 -1.87
CA GLN A 38 -2.64 1.52 -2.09
C GLN A 38 -1.80 1.31 -0.82
N ALA A 39 -2.29 1.71 0.36
CA ALA A 39 -1.57 1.54 1.62
C ALA A 39 -1.27 0.06 1.92
N ASN A 40 -2.27 -0.81 1.76
CA ASN A 40 -2.12 -2.25 1.97
C ASN A 40 -1.24 -2.91 0.91
N LEU A 41 -1.32 -2.44 -0.34
CA LEU A 41 -0.44 -2.89 -1.41
C LEU A 41 1.04 -2.56 -1.10
N GLY A 42 1.30 -1.37 -0.56
CA GLY A 42 2.65 -0.96 -0.14
C GLY A 42 3.21 -1.82 0.99
N ILE A 43 2.37 -2.19 1.99
CA ILE A 43 2.77 -3.14 3.04
C ILE A 43 3.14 -4.49 2.42
N ALA A 44 2.33 -5.01 1.50
CA ALA A 44 2.61 -6.30 0.87
C ALA A 44 3.92 -6.31 0.07
N TYR A 45 4.23 -5.22 -0.64
CA TYR A 45 5.50 -5.06 -1.35
C TYR A 45 6.70 -4.96 -0.40
N LYS A 46 6.58 -4.17 0.68
CA LYS A 46 7.63 -4.04 1.71
C LYS A 46 7.98 -5.40 2.31
N GLU A 47 6.96 -6.19 2.64
CA GLU A 47 7.11 -7.53 3.21
C GLU A 47 7.71 -8.56 2.23
N LEU A 48 7.56 -8.35 0.92
CA LEU A 48 8.27 -9.11 -0.10
C LEU A 48 9.69 -8.61 -0.38
N GLY A 49 10.09 -7.50 0.24
CA GLY A 49 11.41 -6.87 0.04
C GLY A 49 11.45 -5.85 -1.11
N ASP A 50 10.33 -5.58 -1.78
CA ASP A 50 10.25 -4.56 -2.84
C ASP A 50 9.92 -3.19 -2.24
N ARG A 51 10.94 -2.56 -1.68
CA ARG A 51 10.79 -1.25 -1.03
C ARG A 51 10.43 -0.14 -2.01
N GLN A 52 10.89 -0.22 -3.26
CA GLN A 52 10.58 0.79 -4.28
C GLN A 52 9.10 0.77 -4.64
N ALA A 53 8.53 -0.41 -4.89
CA ALA A 53 7.11 -0.56 -5.11
C ALA A 53 6.29 -0.15 -3.87
N ALA A 54 6.77 -0.47 -2.67
CA ALA A 54 6.13 -0.07 -1.42
C ALA A 54 6.02 1.46 -1.28
N VAL A 55 7.13 2.17 -1.47
CA VAL A 55 7.18 3.64 -1.39
C VAL A 55 6.26 4.28 -2.44
N ALA A 56 6.24 3.76 -3.67
CA ALA A 56 5.36 4.27 -4.72
C ALA A 56 3.87 4.18 -4.31
N CYS A 57 3.46 3.03 -3.75
CA CYS A 57 2.10 2.83 -3.26
C CYS A 57 1.75 3.77 -2.09
N TRP A 58 2.64 3.91 -1.10
CA TRP A 58 2.39 4.79 0.04
C TRP A 58 2.36 6.27 -0.32
N ARG A 59 3.17 6.71 -1.30
CA ARG A 59 3.13 8.09 -1.81
C ARG A 59 1.77 8.43 -2.43
N GLU A 60 1.21 7.50 -3.21
CA GLU A 60 -0.13 7.67 -3.76
C GLU A 60 -1.17 7.71 -2.65
N ALA A 61 -1.14 6.77 -1.70
CA ALA A 61 -2.06 6.74 -0.57
C ALA A 61 -2.02 8.05 0.26
N GLU A 62 -0.82 8.53 0.58
CA GLU A 62 -0.57 9.74 1.38
C GLU A 62 -1.20 10.99 0.75
N LYS A 63 -1.06 11.15 -0.57
CA LYS A 63 -1.66 12.26 -1.32
C LYS A 63 -3.17 12.33 -1.10
N TYR A 64 -3.85 11.18 -1.17
CA TYR A 64 -5.29 11.12 -1.02
C TYR A 64 -5.74 11.27 0.42
N PHE A 65 -5.02 10.68 1.39
CA PHE A 65 -5.31 10.91 2.81
C PHE A 65 -5.17 12.39 3.18
N ARG A 66 -4.13 13.08 2.67
CA ARG A 66 -3.98 14.53 2.88
C ARG A 66 -5.12 15.34 2.26
N GLN A 67 -5.58 14.98 1.06
CA GLN A 67 -6.71 15.67 0.41
C GLN A 67 -8.03 15.52 1.18
N MET A 68 -8.17 14.47 1.99
CA MET A 68 -9.34 14.22 2.83
C MET A 68 -9.22 14.76 4.25
N ASP A 69 -8.15 15.49 4.55
CA ASP A 69 -7.84 15.95 5.91
C ASP A 69 -7.57 14.79 6.90
N MET A 70 -7.24 13.59 6.40
CA MET A 70 -6.83 12.43 7.19
C MET A 70 -5.33 12.49 7.50
N VAL A 71 -4.94 13.52 8.26
CA VAL A 71 -3.53 13.88 8.52
C VAL A 71 -2.79 12.79 9.29
N GLU A 72 -3.45 12.12 10.24
CA GLU A 72 -2.82 11.06 11.04
C GLU A 72 -2.44 9.84 10.19
N ASP A 73 -3.34 9.41 9.29
CA ASP A 73 -3.05 8.31 8.37
C ASP A 73 -1.98 8.71 7.35
N ALA A 74 -1.98 9.96 6.89
CA ALA A 74 -0.93 10.48 6.01
C ALA A 74 0.45 10.53 6.69
N ASP A 75 0.54 10.93 7.96
CA ASP A 75 1.80 11.01 8.70
C ASP A 75 2.39 9.61 8.92
N ARG A 76 1.55 8.62 9.25
CA ARG A 76 1.97 7.21 9.32
C ARG A 76 2.56 6.70 8.02
N MET A 77 1.98 7.07 6.86
CA MET A 77 2.56 6.70 5.57
C MET A 77 3.95 7.32 5.35
N LEU A 78 4.17 8.54 5.83
CA LEU A 78 5.49 9.19 5.76
C LEU A 78 6.53 8.50 6.65
N GLU A 79 6.14 8.00 7.82
CA GLU A 79 7.01 7.17 8.66
C GLU A 79 7.45 5.91 7.91
N TRP A 80 6.50 5.19 7.31
CA TRP A 80 6.81 3.97 6.55
C TRP A 80 7.66 4.22 5.31
N ILE A 81 7.44 5.35 4.62
CA ILE A 81 8.28 5.76 3.48
C ILE A 81 9.72 6.00 3.95
N LYS A 82 9.92 6.73 5.05
CA LYS A 82 11.27 6.98 5.60
C LYS A 82 11.95 5.66 5.99
N ASP A 83 11.24 4.75 6.65
CA ASP A 83 11.76 3.43 7.02
C ASP A 83 12.17 2.58 5.82
N ALA A 84 11.50 2.74 4.68
CA ALA A 84 11.81 1.99 3.45
C ALA A 84 12.94 2.60 2.62
N GLU A 85 13.25 3.89 2.82
CA GLU A 85 14.34 4.61 2.16
C GLU A 85 15.69 4.51 2.92
N LEU A 86 15.69 4.04 4.16
CA LEU A 86 16.86 3.77 5.01
C LEU A 86 17.48 2.37 4.82
#